data_AF-X0W521-F1
#
_entry.id   AF-X0W521-F1
#
_cell.length_a   1.000
_cell.length_b   1.000
_cell.length_c   1.000
_cell.angle_alpha   90.00
_cell.angle_beta   90.00
_cell.angle_gamma   90.00
#
_symmetry.space_group_name_H-M   'P 1'
#
loop_
_entity.id
_entity.type
_entity.pdbx_description
1 polymer ?
#
loop_
_entity_poly.entity_id
_entity_poly.type
_entity_poly.pdbx_seq_one_letter_code
_entity_poly.pdbx_strand_id
1 'polypeptide(L)'
;TTWQAIAVGGMVETTKFLEMAGTESGSAELNAVNIPCIEIGKATLTGSSSKLDVHMNDVTFFAYSIGDDPRIWATNDVGGTYSSIPETGHTVNLSGGGLNADFETNTWDSGNWGANVSGSGTYSGTGTMNGSSIQMNGGAAGTYTDGSFTGTGAGVARPQ
;
A
#
# COMPACT_ATOMS: atom_id res chain seq x y z
N THR A 1 4.28 6.69 -13.51
CA THR A 1 4.12 5.24 -13.80
C THR A 1 3.38 4.59 -12.64
N THR A 2 2.45 3.68 -12.90
CA THR A 2 1.63 3.04 -11.84
C THR A 2 2.34 1.82 -11.24
N TRP A 3 2.25 1.64 -9.91
CA TRP A 3 2.85 0.45 -9.26
C TRP A 3 2.07 -0.81 -9.58
N GLN A 4 2.81 -1.90 -9.70
CA GLN A 4 2.29 -3.22 -9.98
C GLN A 4 2.16 -4.00 -8.67
N ALA A 5 0.98 -4.55 -8.41
CA ALA A 5 0.79 -5.50 -7.32
C ALA A 5 1.45 -6.83 -7.73
N ILE A 6 2.34 -7.34 -6.87
CA ILE A 6 2.95 -8.67 -7.07
C ILE A 6 2.02 -9.70 -6.45
N ALA A 7 1.15 -10.28 -7.27
CA ALA A 7 0.57 -11.58 -6.99
C ALA A 7 1.41 -12.63 -7.70
N VAL A 8 1.77 -13.71 -7.00
CA VAL A 8 2.62 -14.79 -7.50
C VAL A 8 2.14 -15.25 -8.89
N GLY A 9 2.88 -14.88 -9.95
CA GLY A 9 2.66 -15.34 -11.32
C GLY A 9 2.09 -14.34 -12.34
N GLY A 10 1.62 -13.15 -11.93
CA GLY A 10 1.06 -12.16 -12.87
C GLY A 10 1.14 -10.71 -12.36
N MET A 11 1.59 -9.79 -13.21
CA MET A 11 1.66 -8.35 -12.92
C MET A 11 0.29 -7.72 -13.17
N VAL A 12 -0.40 -7.27 -12.11
CA VAL A 12 -1.63 -6.48 -12.24
C VAL A 12 -1.35 -5.08 -11.73
N GLU A 13 -1.75 -4.07 -12.50
CA GLU A 13 -1.68 -2.67 -12.09
C GLU A 13 -2.56 -2.46 -10.83
N THR A 14 -2.07 -1.73 -9.83
CA THR A 14 -2.71 -1.61 -8.50
C THR A 14 -4.18 -1.15 -8.58
N THR A 15 -4.48 -0.13 -9.38
CA THR A 15 -5.85 0.36 -9.57
C THR A 15 -6.73 -0.72 -10.20
N LYS A 16 -6.25 -1.37 -11.25
CA LYS A 16 -6.98 -2.47 -11.89
C LYS A 16 -7.24 -3.64 -10.95
N PHE A 17 -6.26 -4.00 -10.12
CA PHE A 17 -6.41 -5.04 -9.10
C PHE A 17 -7.51 -4.67 -8.10
N LEU A 18 -7.47 -3.46 -7.56
CA LEU A 18 -8.46 -2.97 -6.60
C LEU A 18 -9.86 -2.87 -7.22
N GLU A 19 -9.99 -2.45 -8.48
CA GLU A 19 -11.26 -2.48 -9.22
C GLU A 19 -11.81 -3.90 -9.37
N MET A 20 -10.95 -4.86 -9.73
CA MET A 20 -11.36 -6.26 -9.89
C MET A 20 -11.78 -6.87 -8.55
N ALA A 21 -10.97 -6.70 -7.50
CA ALA A 21 -11.26 -7.18 -6.14
C ALA A 21 -12.53 -6.53 -5.54
N GLY A 22 -12.90 -5.33 -6.00
CA GLY A 22 -14.12 -4.64 -5.59
C GLY A 22 -15.42 -5.16 -6.22
N THR A 23 -15.36 -6.12 -7.15
CA THR A 23 -16.54 -6.67 -7.85
C THR A 23 -16.59 -8.19 -7.76
N GLU A 24 -17.80 -8.77 -7.81
CA GLU A 24 -17.97 -10.23 -7.79
C GLU A 24 -17.33 -10.91 -9.00
N SER A 25 -17.56 -10.37 -10.21
CA SER A 25 -16.98 -10.89 -11.45
C SER A 25 -15.46 -10.77 -11.47
N GLY A 26 -14.90 -9.62 -11.07
CA GLY A 26 -13.46 -9.42 -11.05
C GLY A 26 -12.77 -10.29 -9.99
N SER A 27 -13.38 -10.43 -8.81
CA SER A 27 -12.89 -11.33 -7.76
C SER A 27 -12.92 -12.79 -8.20
N ALA A 28 -13.94 -13.22 -8.95
CA ALA A 28 -13.99 -14.57 -9.52
C ALA A 28 -12.85 -14.80 -10.53
N GLU A 29 -12.53 -13.81 -11.36
CA GLU A 29 -11.38 -13.88 -12.29
C GLU A 29 -10.04 -13.95 -11.57
N LEU A 30 -9.82 -13.10 -10.56
CA LEU A 30 -8.60 -13.12 -9.74
C LEU A 30 -8.44 -14.45 -9.02
N ASN A 31 -9.53 -14.97 -8.44
CA ASN A 31 -9.53 -16.26 -7.75
C ASN A 31 -9.26 -17.43 -8.71
N ALA A 32 -9.78 -17.38 -9.94
CA ALA A 32 -9.53 -18.41 -10.96
C ALA A 32 -8.05 -18.56 -11.34
N VAL A 33 -7.25 -17.51 -11.13
CA VAL A 33 -5.79 -17.52 -11.33
C VAL A 33 -4.99 -17.51 -10.02
N ASN A 34 -5.62 -17.84 -8.89
CA ASN A 34 -5.00 -17.88 -7.56
C ASN A 34 -4.37 -16.54 -7.14
N ILE A 35 -5.03 -15.43 -7.41
CA ILE A 35 -4.66 -14.12 -6.87
C ILE A 35 -5.52 -13.84 -5.62
N PRO A 36 -4.92 -13.59 -4.43
CA PRO A 36 -5.63 -13.16 -3.24
C PRO A 36 -6.43 -11.88 -3.47
N CYS A 37 -7.75 -11.93 -3.33
CA CYS A 37 -8.64 -10.80 -3.62
C CYS A 37 -9.74 -10.61 -2.58
N ILE A 38 -9.77 -11.40 -1.51
CA ILE A 38 -10.76 -11.26 -0.44
C ILE A 38 -10.22 -10.23 0.57
N GLU A 39 -10.91 -9.10 0.70
CA GLU A 39 -10.59 -8.07 1.71
C GLU A 39 -10.77 -8.64 3.12
N ILE A 40 -9.70 -8.61 3.90
CA ILE A 40 -9.68 -9.06 5.31
C ILE A 40 -9.30 -7.95 6.29
N GLY A 41 -8.81 -6.82 5.78
CA GLY A 41 -8.72 -5.62 6.58
C GLY A 41 -8.39 -4.36 5.80
N LYS A 42 -8.59 -3.21 6.43
CA LYS A 42 -8.30 -1.88 5.87
C LYS A 42 -7.79 -0.91 6.94
N ALA A 43 -6.79 -0.10 6.63
CA ALA A 43 -6.26 0.92 7.54
C ALA A 43 -5.76 2.15 6.76
N THR A 44 -5.73 3.28 7.44
CA THR A 44 -5.06 4.50 6.94
C THR A 44 -3.79 4.71 7.76
N LEU A 45 -2.69 5.03 7.07
CA LEU A 45 -1.42 5.39 7.69
C LEU A 45 -1.04 6.81 7.29
N THR A 46 -0.59 7.59 8.26
CA THR A 46 -0.13 8.97 8.03
C THR A 46 1.14 9.26 8.79
N GLY A 47 1.95 10.17 8.28
CA GLY A 47 3.15 10.65 8.97
C GLY A 47 3.73 11.87 8.28
N SER A 48 4.65 12.54 8.94
CA SER A 48 5.32 13.71 8.38
C SER A 48 6.78 13.80 8.80
N SER A 49 7.54 14.58 8.05
CA SER A 49 8.95 14.91 8.25
C SER A 49 9.16 16.40 7.97
N SER A 50 10.40 16.87 8.01
CA SER A 50 10.71 18.26 7.63
C SER A 50 10.46 18.58 6.15
N LYS A 51 10.36 17.56 5.28
CA LYS A 51 10.24 17.71 3.81
C LYS A 51 8.92 17.23 3.23
N LEU A 52 8.32 16.22 3.85
CA LEU A 52 7.14 15.51 3.34
C LEU A 52 6.09 15.38 4.43
N ASP A 53 4.84 15.62 4.07
CA ASP A 53 3.66 15.11 4.75
C ASP A 53 3.07 14.00 3.88
N VAL A 54 2.84 12.82 4.45
CA VAL A 54 2.49 11.61 3.69
C VAL A 54 1.25 10.98 4.29
N HIS A 55 0.32 10.59 3.41
CA HIS A 55 -0.79 9.70 3.72
C HIS A 55 -0.77 8.48 2.81
N MET A 56 -1.25 7.36 3.36
CA MET A 56 -1.65 6.15 2.66
C MET A 56 -3.06 5.81 3.16
N ASN A 57 -4.08 6.26 2.44
CA ASN A 57 -5.47 5.99 2.81
C ASN A 57 -5.91 4.63 2.30
N ASP A 58 -6.86 4.00 2.98
CA ASP A 58 -7.51 2.76 2.54
C ASP A 58 -6.53 1.64 2.13
N VAL A 59 -5.43 1.50 2.87
CA VAL A 59 -4.49 0.37 2.74
C VAL A 59 -5.25 -0.91 3.05
N THR A 60 -5.59 -1.63 1.99
CA THR A 60 -6.46 -2.80 2.04
C THR A 60 -5.63 -4.06 1.97
N PHE A 61 -5.91 -5.00 2.86
CA PHE A 61 -5.23 -6.28 2.99
C PHE A 61 -6.10 -7.40 2.43
N PHE A 62 -5.49 -8.25 1.61
CA PHE A 62 -6.18 -9.31 0.88
C PHE A 62 -5.61 -10.69 1.21
N ALA A 63 -6.50 -11.68 1.23
CA ALA A 63 -6.18 -13.09 1.37
C ALA A 63 -6.97 -13.95 0.36
N TYR A 64 -6.75 -15.27 0.38
CA TYR A 64 -7.50 -16.21 -0.45
C TYR A 64 -8.92 -16.46 0.08
N SER A 65 -9.14 -16.31 1.38
CA SER A 65 -10.44 -16.52 2.02
C SER A 65 -10.53 -15.73 3.33
N ILE A 66 -11.76 -15.54 3.82
CA ILE A 66 -12.00 -14.91 5.13
C ILE A 66 -11.42 -15.79 6.23
N GLY A 67 -10.64 -15.18 7.14
CA GLY A 67 -9.98 -15.87 8.24
C GLY A 67 -8.58 -16.39 7.92
N ASP A 68 -8.15 -16.33 6.66
CA ASP A 68 -6.77 -16.61 6.28
C ASP A 68 -5.84 -15.43 6.63
N ASP A 69 -4.55 -15.74 6.68
CA ASP A 69 -3.49 -14.75 6.80
C ASP A 69 -3.43 -13.80 5.57
N PRO A 70 -3.04 -12.53 5.76
CA PRO A 70 -2.83 -11.63 4.65
C PRO A 70 -1.73 -12.14 3.71
N ARG A 71 -1.87 -11.78 2.44
CA ARG A 71 -0.92 -12.08 1.36
C ARG A 71 -0.52 -10.83 0.59
N ILE A 72 -1.48 -9.93 0.37
CA ILE A 72 -1.28 -8.70 -0.41
C ILE A 72 -1.76 -7.52 0.42
N TRP A 73 -1.10 -6.37 0.29
CA TRP A 73 -1.68 -5.07 0.62
C TRP A 73 -1.68 -4.19 -0.64
N ALA A 74 -2.68 -3.33 -0.77
CA ALA A 74 -2.78 -2.38 -1.86
C ALA A 74 -3.58 -1.12 -1.46
N THR A 75 -3.26 0.01 -2.08
CA THR A 75 -4.00 1.27 -1.99
C THR A 75 -3.86 2.08 -3.29
N ASN A 76 -4.94 2.78 -3.64
CA ASN A 76 -4.96 3.77 -4.74
C ASN A 76 -4.69 5.20 -4.27
N ASP A 77 -4.51 5.42 -2.97
CA ASP A 77 -4.42 6.76 -2.40
C ASP A 77 -3.18 6.87 -1.49
N VAL A 78 -2.04 6.99 -2.17
CA VAL A 78 -0.79 7.44 -1.55
C VAL A 78 -0.53 8.86 -2.01
N GLY A 79 -0.28 9.77 -1.08
CA GLY A 79 -0.03 11.16 -1.45
C GLY A 79 0.33 12.05 -0.28
N GLY A 80 0.28 13.34 -0.55
CA GLY A 80 0.47 14.39 0.46
C GLY A 80 1.16 15.62 -0.12
N THR A 81 1.90 16.33 0.73
CA THR A 81 2.57 17.59 0.38
C THR A 81 4.08 17.48 0.56
N TYR A 82 4.82 18.29 -0.20
CA TYR A 82 6.28 18.40 -0.04
C TYR A 82 6.73 19.86 -0.08
N SER A 83 7.70 20.22 0.77
CA SER A 83 8.25 21.58 0.89
C SER A 83 9.57 21.76 0.14
N SER A 84 10.24 20.65 -0.15
CA SER A 84 11.47 20.57 -0.94
C SER A 84 11.61 19.15 -1.50
N ILE A 85 12.38 18.98 -2.57
CA ILE A 85 12.61 17.65 -3.15
C ILE A 85 13.34 16.79 -2.10
N PRO A 86 12.75 15.66 -1.67
CA PRO A 86 13.44 14.71 -0.80
C PRO A 86 14.58 14.02 -1.54
N GLU A 87 15.67 13.78 -0.82
CA GLU A 87 16.78 12.94 -1.26
C GLU A 87 16.38 11.47 -1.29
N THR A 88 17.04 10.68 -2.14
CA THR A 88 16.96 9.22 -2.05
C THR A 88 17.40 8.76 -0.66
N GLY A 89 16.61 7.88 -0.05
CA GLY A 89 16.77 7.41 1.32
C GLY A 89 16.09 8.30 2.37
N HIS A 90 15.43 9.40 1.98
CA HIS A 90 14.64 10.19 2.94
C HIS A 90 13.41 9.40 3.41
N THR A 91 13.31 9.19 4.72
CA THR A 91 12.27 8.35 5.32
C THR A 91 11.25 9.18 6.11
N VAL A 92 9.98 8.83 5.95
CA VAL A 92 8.86 9.29 6.78
C VAL A 92 8.30 8.09 7.53
N ASN A 93 8.26 8.16 8.87
CA ASN A 93 7.59 7.14 9.65
C ASN A 93 6.08 7.42 9.65
N LEU A 94 5.31 6.49 9.09
CA LEU A 94 3.86 6.49 9.07
C LEU A 94 3.31 5.63 10.20
N SER A 95 2.15 6.01 10.72
CA SER A 95 1.44 5.20 11.70
C SER A 95 -0.08 5.25 11.49
N GLY A 96 -0.76 4.18 11.88
CA GLY A 96 -2.22 4.09 11.84
C GLY A 96 -2.74 2.65 11.83
N GLY A 97 -3.94 2.44 12.37
CA GLY A 97 -4.53 1.09 12.47
C GLY A 97 -3.66 0.06 13.19
N GLY A 98 -2.87 0.49 14.18
CA GLY A 98 -1.96 -0.38 14.95
C GLY A 98 -0.65 -0.74 14.24
N LEU A 99 -0.44 -0.22 13.03
CA LEU A 99 0.77 -0.42 12.24
C LEU A 99 1.69 0.80 12.31
N ASN A 100 2.99 0.55 12.23
CA ASN A 100 4.01 1.55 11.94
C ASN A 100 4.75 1.14 10.66
N ALA A 101 4.97 2.07 9.74
CA ALA A 101 5.62 1.80 8.47
C ALA A 101 6.60 2.92 8.10
N ASP A 102 7.70 2.54 7.48
CA ASP A 102 8.66 3.46 6.88
C ASP A 102 8.27 3.66 5.42
N PHE A 103 8.10 4.92 5.04
CA PHE A 103 8.00 5.37 3.66
C PHE A 103 9.34 5.99 3.28
N GLU A 104 10.16 5.24 2.54
CA GLU A 104 11.52 5.64 2.16
C GLU A 104 11.55 6.06 0.69
N THR A 105 11.91 7.31 0.43
CA THR A 105 11.96 7.86 -0.93
C THR A 105 13.09 7.20 -1.73
N ASN A 106 12.78 6.60 -2.87
CA ASN A 106 13.75 6.04 -3.80
C ASN A 106 14.13 7.03 -4.90
N THR A 107 13.13 7.68 -5.49
CA THR A 107 13.28 8.58 -6.64
C THR A 107 12.29 9.72 -6.55
N TRP A 108 12.71 10.90 -7.00
CA TRP A 108 11.90 12.10 -7.08
C TRP A 108 12.43 12.97 -8.23
N ASP A 109 12.06 12.61 -9.46
CA ASP A 109 12.61 13.22 -10.67
C ASP A 109 11.58 13.29 -11.80
N SER A 110 11.72 14.31 -12.65
CA SER A 110 10.94 14.44 -13.90
C SER A 110 9.42 14.31 -13.69
N GLY A 111 8.89 14.86 -12.59
CA GLY A 111 7.46 14.82 -12.24
C GLY A 111 6.96 13.46 -11.73
N ASN A 112 7.85 12.50 -11.49
CA ASN A 112 7.54 11.18 -10.94
C ASN A 112 8.28 10.95 -9.62
N TRP A 113 7.64 10.27 -8.69
CA TRP A 113 8.26 9.87 -7.42
C TRP A 113 8.09 8.38 -7.20
N GLY A 114 8.94 7.78 -6.38
CA GLY A 114 8.80 6.39 -5.95
C GLY A 114 9.42 6.17 -4.58
N ALA A 115 8.86 5.25 -3.81
CA ALA A 115 9.25 4.95 -2.45
C ALA A 115 9.14 3.45 -2.14
N ASN A 116 10.00 2.97 -1.23
CA ASN A 116 9.82 1.68 -0.56
C ASN A 116 8.88 1.88 0.64
N VAL A 117 8.03 0.89 0.88
CA VAL A 117 7.17 0.84 2.07
C VAL A 117 7.47 -0.43 2.85
N SER A 118 7.85 -0.30 4.11
CA SER A 118 8.05 -1.43 5.00
C SER A 118 7.46 -1.14 6.37
N GLY A 119 6.56 -1.98 6.84
CA GLY A 119 5.89 -1.76 8.11
C GLY A 119 5.57 -3.04 8.85
N SER A 120 5.22 -2.88 10.12
CA SER A 120 4.74 -3.96 10.97
C SER A 120 3.95 -3.43 12.15
N GLY A 121 3.26 -4.35 12.83
CA GLY A 121 2.58 -4.06 14.08
C GLY A 121 1.44 -5.04 14.33
N THR A 122 0.79 -4.84 15.48
CA THR A 122 -0.46 -5.51 15.79
C THR A 122 -1.59 -4.72 15.18
N TYR A 123 -2.17 -5.27 14.12
CA TYR A 123 -3.23 -4.63 13.35
C TYR A 123 -4.46 -4.36 14.23
N SER A 124 -4.97 -3.13 14.18
CA SER A 124 -6.16 -2.67 14.90
C SER A 124 -7.13 -1.84 14.04
N GLY A 125 -7.09 -2.05 12.72
CA GLY A 125 -8.06 -1.48 11.78
C GLY A 125 -9.37 -2.28 11.67
N THR A 126 -10.10 -2.09 10.58
CA THR A 126 -11.38 -2.77 10.31
C THR A 126 -11.19 -4.14 9.66
N GLY A 127 -12.08 -5.10 9.91
CA GLY A 127 -12.07 -6.42 9.24
C GLY A 127 -11.66 -7.57 10.16
N THR A 128 -11.39 -8.74 9.57
CA THR A 128 -11.11 -9.98 10.31
C THR A 128 -9.68 -10.10 10.82
N MET A 129 -8.78 -9.20 10.40
CA MET A 129 -7.39 -9.19 10.88
C MET A 129 -7.18 -8.54 12.25
N ASN A 130 -8.22 -7.95 12.88
CA ASN A 130 -8.05 -7.19 14.12
C ASN A 130 -7.40 -8.05 15.23
N GLY A 131 -6.29 -7.56 15.78
CA GLY A 131 -5.45 -8.25 16.77
C GLY A 131 -4.32 -9.10 16.19
N SER A 132 -4.23 -9.28 14.87
CA SER A 132 -3.14 -10.04 14.24
C SER A 132 -1.84 -9.24 14.16
N SER A 133 -0.70 -9.86 14.48
CA SER A 133 0.62 -9.28 14.23
C SER A 133 1.01 -9.50 12.78
N ILE A 134 1.29 -8.42 12.04
CA ILE A 134 1.59 -8.49 10.62
C ILE A 134 2.85 -7.70 10.25
N GLN A 135 3.45 -8.10 9.15
CA GLN A 135 4.50 -7.38 8.45
C GLN A 135 4.04 -7.09 7.02
N MET A 136 4.32 -5.89 6.53
CA MET A 136 4.06 -5.46 5.15
C MET A 136 5.33 -4.92 4.50
N ASN A 137 5.55 -5.28 3.23
CA ASN A 137 6.66 -4.80 2.43
C ASN A 137 6.18 -4.56 1.00
N GLY A 138 6.60 -3.48 0.36
CA GLY A 138 6.22 -3.16 -1.01
C GLY A 138 6.77 -1.81 -1.46
N GLY A 139 6.08 -1.20 -2.40
CA GLY A 139 6.46 0.11 -2.94
C GLY A 139 5.26 0.98 -3.25
N ALA A 140 5.53 2.27 -3.41
CA ALA A 140 4.56 3.28 -3.79
C ALA A 140 5.18 4.30 -4.77
N ALA A 141 4.38 4.85 -5.69
CA ALA A 141 4.80 5.82 -6.70
C ALA A 141 3.59 6.48 -7.32
N GLY A 142 3.87 7.62 -7.91
CA GLY A 142 3.01 8.25 -8.88
C GLY A 142 3.69 9.50 -9.39
N THR A 143 2.95 10.59 -9.38
CA THR A 143 3.39 11.88 -9.93
C THR A 143 3.40 12.94 -8.87
N TYR A 144 4.22 13.96 -9.07
CA TYR A 144 4.22 15.16 -8.24
C TYR A 144 4.13 16.40 -9.10
N THR A 145 3.52 17.44 -8.54
CA THR A 145 3.41 18.80 -9.08
C THR A 145 3.78 19.78 -7.98
N ASP A 146 3.90 21.07 -8.26
CA ASP A 146 4.37 22.07 -7.29
C ASP A 146 3.68 21.96 -5.90
N GLY A 147 4.39 21.33 -4.96
CA GLY A 147 4.01 21.19 -3.55
C GLY A 147 3.17 19.97 -3.18
N SER A 148 2.74 19.13 -4.13
CA SER A 148 1.91 17.96 -3.87
C SER A 148 2.31 16.73 -4.68
N PHE A 149 2.01 15.54 -4.15
CA PHE A 149 2.23 14.28 -4.84
C PHE A 149 1.08 13.32 -4.60
N THR A 150 0.83 12.46 -5.59
CA THR A 150 -0.22 11.44 -5.57
C THR A 150 0.28 10.17 -6.25
N GLY A 151 -0.32 9.03 -5.93
CA GLY A 151 0.09 7.74 -6.45
C GLY A 151 -0.64 6.56 -5.83
N THR A 152 -0.12 5.39 -6.14
CA THR A 152 -0.63 4.08 -5.68
C THR A 152 0.47 3.35 -4.94
N GLY A 153 0.10 2.37 -4.12
CA GLY A 153 1.06 1.53 -3.42
C GLY A 153 0.56 0.10 -3.28
N ALA A 154 1.45 -0.87 -3.40
CA ALA A 154 1.12 -2.27 -3.23
C ALA A 154 2.33 -3.09 -2.79
N GLY A 155 2.05 -4.28 -2.25
CA GLY A 155 3.09 -5.23 -1.91
C GLY A 155 2.57 -6.47 -1.22
N VAL A 156 3.49 -7.15 -0.53
CA VAL A 156 3.23 -8.38 0.21
C VAL A 156 2.95 -8.06 1.67
N ALA A 157 1.96 -8.75 2.23
CA ALA A 157 1.70 -8.78 3.66
C ALA A 157 1.77 -10.22 4.17
N ARG A 158 2.19 -10.40 5.42
CA ARG A 158 2.30 -11.71 6.07
C ARG A 158 2.15 -11.57 7.59
N PRO A 159 1.77 -12.65 8.30
CA PRO A 159 1.91 -12.70 9.76
C PRO A 159 3.38 -12.51 10.15
N GLN A 160 3.61 -11.93 11.34
CA GLN A 160 4.94 -11.88 11.96
C GLN A 160 5.31 -13.18 12.67
#